data_AF-A0A1D2N0S6-F1
#
_entry.id   AF-A0A1D2N0S6-F1
#
_cell.length_a   1.000
_cell.length_b   1.000
_cell.length_c   1.000
_cell.angle_alpha   90.00
_cell.angle_beta   90.00
_cell.angle_gamma   90.00
#
_symmetry.space_group_name_H-M   'P 1'
#
loop_
_entity.id
_entity.type
_entity.pdbx_description
1 polymer ?
#
loop_
_entity_poly.entity_id
_entity_poly.type
_entity_poly.pdbx_seq_one_letter_code
_entity_poly.pdbx_strand_id
1 'polypeptide(L)'
;MVCGICSKSGHNRRTCPSKLATQNGSPEPNNPVMKKVIGSSSHSPSVRNYSTAPEAVRDIKQKITFSNDIQNDYLDFKELLSKLKTSRQAKEYASSSNEVETTEKNRKKVENKEKTPSESFVKPKPKPKKLGINWLNPEALQRLEKGPTKEDGPGHIYMYKIKNPTPEEINCYKIGLSKNLPDKRIHAQEVANKKIYEAVITWETPYRYLTETTIHRQLKSQRTPRSYGDGKTEWFTGDRDTFIDIINRVIREVNGQKSVWLD
;
A
#
# COMPACT_ATOMS: atom_id res chain seq x y z
N MET A 1 -12.51 -27.76 17.05
CA MET A 1 -12.48 -27.08 15.73
C MET A 1 -13.17 -27.99 14.71
N VAL A 2 -14.21 -27.48 14.03
CA VAL A 2 -15.01 -28.24 13.06
C VAL A 2 -14.70 -27.73 11.65
N CYS A 3 -14.51 -28.63 10.69
CA CYS A 3 -14.18 -28.28 9.32
C CYS A 3 -15.41 -27.76 8.55
N GLY A 4 -15.36 -26.55 8.00
CA GLY A 4 -16.47 -25.98 7.21
C GLY A 4 -16.70 -26.58 5.82
N ILE A 5 -15.96 -27.62 5.40
CA ILE A 5 -16.17 -28.32 4.13
C ILE A 5 -16.89 -29.65 4.36
N CYS A 6 -16.42 -30.46 5.31
CA CYS A 6 -16.98 -31.80 5.56
C CYS A 6 -17.68 -31.93 6.93
N SER A 7 -17.75 -30.86 7.71
CA SER A 7 -18.37 -30.79 9.04
C SER A 7 -17.83 -31.77 10.09
N LYS A 8 -16.67 -32.40 9.85
CA LYS A 8 -15.98 -33.28 10.82
C LYS A 8 -15.05 -32.47 11.72
N SER A 9 -14.88 -32.94 12.96
CA SER A 9 -13.92 -32.38 13.91
C SER A 9 -12.49 -32.88 13.63
N GLY A 10 -11.47 -32.22 14.20
CA GLY A 10 -10.07 -32.65 14.15
C GLY A 10 -9.21 -32.04 13.03
N HIS A 11 -9.80 -31.26 12.12
CA HIS A 11 -9.07 -30.52 11.08
C HIS A 11 -9.79 -29.22 10.71
N ASN A 12 -9.14 -28.35 9.93
CA ASN A 12 -9.73 -27.09 9.46
C ASN A 12 -9.93 -27.09 7.93
N ARG A 13 -10.54 -26.02 7.41
CA ARG A 13 -10.85 -25.87 5.98
C ARG A 13 -9.62 -26.01 5.07
N ARG A 14 -8.42 -25.66 5.54
CA ARG A 14 -7.17 -25.76 4.76
C ARG A 14 -6.64 -27.19 4.68
N THR A 15 -6.83 -28.00 5.72
CA THR A 15 -6.32 -29.37 5.82
C THR A 15 -7.38 -30.44 5.56
N CYS A 16 -8.51 -30.07 4.95
CA CYS A 16 -9.61 -30.99 4.69
C CYS A 16 -9.26 -32.01 3.60
N PRO A 17 -9.30 -33.33 3.89
CA PRO A 17 -9.00 -34.38 2.91
C PRO A 17 -9.92 -34.33 1.68
N SER A 18 -11.20 -33.99 1.87
CA SER A 18 -12.18 -33.86 0.78
C SER A 18 -11.78 -32.77 -0.21
N LYS A 19 -11.12 -31.70 0.25
CA LYS A 19 -10.64 -30.61 -0.62
C LYS A 19 -9.47 -31.06 -1.49
N LEU A 20 -8.62 -31.94 -0.96
CA LEU A 20 -7.46 -32.48 -1.67
C LEU A 20 -7.89 -33.50 -2.74
N ALA A 21 -8.94 -34.27 -2.48
CA ALA A 21 -9.50 -35.21 -3.45
C ALA A 21 -10.04 -34.52 -4.71
N THR A 22 -10.64 -33.32 -4.59
CA THR A 22 -11.16 -32.57 -5.74
C THR A 22 -10.06 -31.93 -6.59
N GLN A 23 -8.88 -31.66 -6.03
CA GLN A 23 -7.78 -31.01 -6.77
C GLN A 23 -6.94 -32.00 -7.58
N ASN A 24 -7.02 -33.30 -7.27
CA ASN A 24 -6.23 -34.33 -7.92
C ASN A 24 -7.05 -35.18 -8.90
N GLY A 25 -8.00 -34.55 -9.61
CA GLY A 25 -8.69 -35.11 -10.79
C GLY A 25 -8.84 -36.63 -10.80
N SER A 26 -9.72 -37.17 -9.96
CA SER A 26 -10.10 -38.58 -10.06
C SER A 26 -10.89 -38.80 -11.35
N PRO A 27 -10.52 -39.77 -12.22
CA PRO A 27 -11.33 -40.11 -13.39
C PRO A 27 -12.69 -40.66 -12.95
N GLU A 28 -13.74 -40.27 -13.68
CA GLU A 28 -15.12 -40.72 -13.48
C GLU A 28 -15.23 -42.26 -13.44
N PRO A 29 -16.02 -42.84 -12.51
CA PRO A 29 -16.36 -44.25 -12.55
C PRO A 29 -17.45 -44.50 -13.60
N ASN A 30 -17.06 -45.08 -14.73
CA ASN A 30 -18.00 -45.65 -15.69
C ASN A 30 -18.64 -46.94 -15.15
N ASN A 31 -19.94 -47.09 -15.45
CA ASN A 31 -20.84 -48.19 -15.08
C ASN A 31 -20.40 -49.57 -15.65
N PRO A 32 -20.89 -50.71 -15.12
CA PRO A 32 -20.34 -52.04 -15.38
C PRO A 32 -21.07 -52.79 -16.52
N VAL A 33 -20.30 -53.41 -17.43
CA VAL A 33 -20.76 -54.53 -18.28
C VAL A 33 -19.65 -55.59 -18.37
N MET A 34 -20.09 -56.84 -18.44
CA MET A 34 -19.43 -58.11 -18.16
C MET A 34 -18.25 -58.55 -19.07
N LYS A 35 -17.48 -59.50 -18.47
CA LYS A 35 -16.84 -60.72 -19.03
C LYS A 35 -15.47 -60.64 -19.74
N LYS A 36 -14.45 -61.10 -18.98
CA LYS A 36 -13.62 -62.32 -19.18
C LYS A 36 -12.99 -62.53 -20.57
N VAL A 37 -11.66 -62.53 -20.66
CA VAL A 37 -10.78 -63.58 -21.26
C VAL A 37 -9.30 -63.28 -20.94
N ILE A 38 -8.54 -64.36 -20.77
CA ILE A 38 -7.15 -64.53 -20.35
C ILE A 38 -6.17 -64.16 -21.48
N GLY A 39 -4.95 -63.68 -21.16
CA GLY A 39 -3.85 -63.69 -22.13
C GLY A 39 -2.62 -62.87 -21.74
N SER A 40 -1.53 -63.56 -21.46
CA SER A 40 -0.19 -63.06 -21.15
C SER A 40 0.54 -62.41 -22.35
N SER A 41 1.43 -61.45 -22.10
CA SER A 41 2.85 -61.40 -22.55
C SER A 41 3.40 -60.00 -22.90
N SER A 42 4.58 -59.73 -22.33
CA SER A 42 5.79 -59.02 -22.80
C SER A 42 5.77 -57.91 -23.89
N HIS A 43 6.47 -56.81 -23.51
CA HIS A 43 7.49 -56.03 -24.26
C HIS A 43 7.09 -55.16 -25.47
N SER A 44 7.16 -53.83 -25.31
CA SER A 44 8.17 -52.94 -25.96
C SER A 44 7.85 -51.44 -25.73
N PRO A 45 8.85 -50.54 -25.67
CA PRO A 45 8.64 -49.11 -25.40
C PRO A 45 8.30 -48.33 -26.67
N SER A 46 7.19 -47.58 -26.63
CA SER A 46 6.74 -46.69 -27.71
C SER A 46 7.31 -45.27 -27.53
N VAL A 47 7.81 -44.74 -28.64
CA VAL A 47 8.42 -43.41 -28.82
C VAL A 47 7.42 -42.31 -28.48
N ARG A 48 7.76 -41.41 -27.55
CA ARG A 48 6.96 -40.21 -27.26
C ARG A 48 7.23 -39.14 -28.31
N ASN A 49 6.23 -38.90 -29.17
CA ASN A 49 6.10 -37.65 -29.93
C ASN A 49 5.68 -36.52 -28.98
N TYR A 50 6.55 -35.54 -28.77
CA TYR A 50 6.19 -34.27 -28.14
C TYR A 50 5.53 -33.36 -29.19
N SER A 51 4.21 -33.21 -29.12
CA SER A 51 3.47 -32.16 -29.80
C SER A 51 2.65 -31.37 -28.77
N THR A 52 3.32 -30.52 -28.01
CA THR A 52 2.70 -29.52 -27.11
C THR A 52 2.83 -28.13 -27.72
N ALA A 53 1.81 -27.70 -28.46
CA ALA A 53 1.66 -26.29 -28.86
C ALA A 53 0.21 -25.74 -29.01
N PRO A 54 -0.77 -26.03 -28.12
CA PRO A 54 -1.99 -25.20 -28.07
C PRO A 54 -1.95 -24.07 -27.03
N GLU A 55 -1.31 -24.29 -25.87
CA GLU A 55 -1.44 -23.36 -24.73
C GLU A 55 -0.53 -22.13 -24.84
N ALA A 56 0.71 -22.30 -25.30
CA ALA A 56 1.64 -21.17 -25.52
C ALA A 56 1.11 -20.17 -26.57
N VAL A 57 0.39 -20.64 -27.59
CA VAL A 57 -0.20 -19.78 -28.63
C VAL A 57 -1.39 -18.99 -28.08
N ARG A 58 -2.16 -19.56 -27.13
CA ARG A 58 -3.28 -18.87 -26.48
C ARG A 58 -2.79 -17.74 -25.56
N ASP A 59 -1.71 -17.98 -24.83
CA ASP A 59 -1.09 -16.99 -23.93
C ASP A 59 -0.46 -15.81 -24.69
N ILE A 60 0.15 -16.07 -25.86
CA ILE A 60 0.69 -15.02 -26.73
C ILE A 60 -0.43 -14.16 -27.33
N LYS A 61 -1.53 -14.78 -27.79
CA LYS A 61 -2.68 -14.03 -28.34
C LYS A 61 -3.29 -13.09 -27.30
N GLN A 62 -3.46 -13.54 -26.05
CA GLN A 62 -3.99 -12.70 -24.97
C GLN A 62 -3.07 -11.51 -24.66
N LYS A 63 -1.75 -11.70 -24.66
CA LYS A 63 -0.78 -10.61 -24.45
C LYS A 63 -0.79 -9.58 -25.58
N ILE A 64 -0.96 -10.02 -26.84
CA ILE A 64 -1.06 -9.12 -27.99
C ILE A 64 -2.35 -8.28 -27.92
N THR A 65 -3.50 -8.89 -27.60
CA THR A 65 -4.76 -8.14 -27.46
C THR A 65 -4.68 -7.08 -26.35
N PHE A 66 -4.12 -7.45 -25.18
CA PHE A 66 -3.93 -6.51 -24.07
C PHE A 66 -3.02 -5.32 -24.41
N SER A 67 -2.00 -5.54 -25.25
CA SER A 67 -1.11 -4.47 -25.70
C SER A 67 -1.80 -3.48 -26.65
N ASN A 68 -2.74 -3.96 -27.49
CA ASN A 68 -3.47 -3.12 -28.43
C ASN A 68 -4.52 -2.25 -27.72
N ASP A 69 -5.19 -2.78 -26.70
CA ASP A 69 -6.16 -2.02 -25.90
C ASP A 69 -5.48 -0.83 -25.18
N ILE A 70 -4.27 -1.03 -24.65
CA ILE A 70 -3.48 0.05 -24.04
C ILE A 70 -3.07 1.12 -25.07
N GLN A 71 -2.75 0.72 -26.30
CA GLN A 71 -2.41 1.69 -27.36
C GLN A 71 -3.63 2.51 -27.79
N ASN A 72 -4.81 1.88 -27.87
CA ASN A 72 -6.06 2.58 -28.20
C ASN A 72 -6.47 3.56 -27.10
N ASP A 73 -6.38 3.18 -25.82
CA ASP A 73 -6.64 4.08 -24.68
C ASP A 73 -5.71 5.30 -24.69
N TYR A 74 -4.45 5.13 -25.10
CA TYR A 74 -3.48 6.22 -25.20
C TYR A 74 -3.78 7.18 -26.36
N LEU A 75 -4.29 6.66 -27.49
CA LEU A 75 -4.73 7.49 -28.63
C LEU A 75 -5.97 8.30 -28.28
N ASP A 76 -6.96 7.69 -27.62
CA ASP A 76 -8.16 8.38 -27.13
C ASP A 76 -7.81 9.49 -26.14
N PHE A 77 -6.86 9.25 -25.23
CA PHE A 77 -6.40 10.25 -24.28
C PHE A 77 -5.71 11.45 -24.97
N LYS A 78 -4.91 11.21 -26.01
CA LYS A 78 -4.28 12.29 -26.81
C LYS A 78 -5.32 13.12 -27.54
N GLU A 79 -6.35 12.48 -28.09
CA GLU A 79 -7.45 13.19 -28.76
C GLU A 79 -8.21 14.08 -27.76
N LEU A 80 -8.49 13.57 -26.56
CA LEU A 80 -9.15 14.30 -25.48
C LEU A 80 -8.33 15.53 -25.03
N LEU A 81 -7.00 15.38 -24.90
CA LEU A 81 -6.10 16.51 -24.61
C LEU A 81 -6.08 17.56 -25.73
N SER A 82 -6.20 17.15 -26.99
CA SER A 82 -6.26 18.09 -28.13
C SER A 82 -7.57 18.90 -28.14
N LYS A 83 -8.69 18.26 -27.78
CA LYS A 83 -10.01 18.89 -27.65
C LYS A 83 -10.05 19.86 -26.46
N LEU A 84 -9.38 19.52 -25.35
CA LEU A 84 -9.24 20.41 -24.19
C LEU A 84 -8.43 21.68 -24.51
N LYS A 85 -7.35 21.57 -25.29
CA LYS A 85 -6.53 22.73 -25.68
C LYS A 85 -7.23 23.68 -26.67
N THR A 86 -8.16 23.16 -27.46
CA THR A 86 -8.93 23.93 -28.45
C THR A 86 -10.26 24.45 -27.90
N SER A 87 -10.70 23.96 -26.74
CA SER A 87 -11.90 24.43 -26.06
C SER A 87 -11.79 25.90 -25.61
N ARG A 88 -12.84 26.66 -25.90
CA ARG A 88 -13.00 28.10 -25.60
C ARG A 88 -12.89 28.40 -24.10
N GLN A 89 -13.27 27.44 -23.25
CA GLN A 89 -13.19 27.55 -21.78
C GLN A 89 -11.74 27.64 -21.25
N ALA A 90 -10.77 27.01 -21.92
CA ALA A 90 -9.36 27.10 -21.52
C ALA A 90 -8.76 28.49 -21.81
N LYS A 91 -9.29 29.21 -22.81
CA LYS A 91 -8.86 30.58 -23.14
C LYS A 91 -9.45 31.63 -22.19
N GLU A 92 -10.67 31.41 -21.71
CA GLU A 92 -11.29 32.29 -20.70
C GLU A 92 -10.59 32.19 -19.34
N TYR A 93 -10.17 30.98 -18.94
CA TYR A 93 -9.42 30.76 -17.68
C TYR A 93 -8.02 31.39 -17.69
N ALA A 94 -7.33 31.36 -18.84
CA ALA A 94 -6.03 32.04 -18.99
C ALA A 94 -6.15 33.58 -18.97
N SER A 95 -7.32 34.12 -19.32
CA SER A 95 -7.56 35.57 -19.36
C SER A 95 -7.89 36.14 -17.97
N SER A 96 -8.60 35.41 -17.11
CA SER A 96 -8.89 35.83 -15.73
C SER A 96 -7.69 35.76 -14.78
N SER A 97 -6.70 34.93 -15.11
CA SER A 97 -5.49 34.74 -14.30
C SER A 97 -4.58 35.99 -14.28
N ASN A 98 -4.63 36.82 -15.32
CA ASN A 98 -3.79 38.02 -15.45
C ASN A 98 -4.35 39.25 -14.68
N GLU A 99 -5.64 39.26 -14.31
CA GLU A 99 -6.23 40.39 -13.58
C GLU A 99 -5.92 40.36 -12.06
N VAL A 100 -5.63 39.17 -11.51
CA VAL A 100 -5.28 39.00 -10.09
C VAL A 100 -3.87 39.51 -9.78
N GLU A 101 -2.94 39.45 -10.73
CA GLU A 101 -1.54 39.87 -10.50
C GLU A 101 -1.37 41.41 -10.42
N THR A 102 -2.32 42.17 -10.95
CA THR A 102 -2.29 43.65 -10.90
C THR A 102 -2.79 44.26 -9.59
N THR A 103 -3.61 43.54 -8.82
CA THR A 103 -4.11 44.05 -7.52
C THR A 103 -3.12 43.82 -6.37
N GLU A 104 -2.27 42.81 -6.46
CA GLU A 104 -1.30 42.49 -5.39
C GLU A 104 -0.05 43.40 -5.39
N LYS A 105 0.29 43.99 -6.55
CA LYS A 105 1.37 45.00 -6.64
C LYS A 105 1.00 46.35 -6.03
N ASN A 106 -0.28 46.72 -5.99
CA ASN A 106 -0.72 48.00 -5.41
C ASN A 106 -0.84 47.95 -3.88
N ARG A 107 -0.97 46.76 -3.27
CA ARG A 107 -1.07 46.62 -1.81
C ARG A 107 0.27 46.76 -1.07
N LYS A 108 1.40 46.54 -1.76
CA LYS A 108 2.75 46.62 -1.17
C LYS A 108 3.36 48.02 -1.12
N LYS A 109 2.66 49.08 -1.56
CA LYS A 109 3.20 50.45 -1.60
C LYS A 109 2.70 51.40 -0.50
N VAL A 110 1.86 50.93 0.43
CA VAL A 110 1.25 51.78 1.47
C VAL A 110 1.77 51.50 2.90
N GLU A 111 2.45 50.39 3.16
CA GLU A 111 3.02 50.10 4.48
C GLU A 111 4.54 50.34 4.50
N ASN A 112 4.94 51.61 4.50
CA ASN A 112 6.31 51.95 4.90
C ASN A 112 6.39 53.40 5.38
N LYS A 113 5.86 53.65 6.58
CA LYS A 113 6.27 54.76 7.43
C LYS A 113 5.84 54.47 8.87
N GLU A 114 6.80 54.67 9.77
CA GLU A 114 6.70 54.65 11.24
C GLU A 114 6.66 53.28 11.93
N LYS A 115 7.83 52.82 12.41
CA LYS A 115 8.13 52.81 13.85
C LYS A 115 9.54 52.31 14.15
N THR A 116 10.22 53.10 14.97
CA THR A 116 11.51 52.86 15.63
C THR A 116 11.46 51.60 16.50
N PRO A 117 12.49 50.73 16.52
CA PRO A 117 12.46 49.49 17.29
C PRO A 117 12.83 49.77 18.75
N SER A 118 11.86 49.65 19.65
CA SER A 118 12.13 49.44 21.07
C SER A 118 12.64 48.02 21.27
N GLU A 119 13.82 47.87 21.88
CA GLU A 119 14.39 46.59 22.33
C GLU A 119 13.39 45.84 23.23
N SER A 120 12.60 44.96 22.61
CA SER A 120 11.79 44.00 23.32
C SER A 120 12.71 42.87 23.78
N PHE A 121 12.89 42.75 25.09
CA PHE A 121 13.45 41.59 25.76
C PHE A 121 12.92 40.30 25.12
N VAL A 122 13.77 39.63 24.33
CA VAL A 122 13.48 38.31 23.79
C VAL A 122 13.54 37.35 24.97
N LYS A 123 12.38 37.04 25.57
CA LYS A 123 12.28 35.99 26.59
C LYS A 123 12.89 34.72 25.98
N PRO A 124 13.88 34.08 26.64
CA PRO A 124 14.47 32.86 26.12
C PRO A 124 13.36 31.84 25.89
N LYS A 125 13.26 31.33 24.65
CA LYS A 125 12.30 30.28 24.31
C LYS A 125 12.42 29.18 25.36
N PRO A 126 11.33 28.79 26.03
CA PRO A 126 11.38 27.75 27.05
C PRO A 126 12.01 26.51 26.41
N LYS A 127 13.13 26.04 26.98
CA LYS A 127 13.76 24.79 26.55
C LYS A 127 12.65 23.73 26.55
N PRO A 128 12.46 22.96 25.47
CA PRO A 128 11.40 21.97 25.41
C PRO A 128 11.55 21.07 26.63
N LYS A 129 10.51 21.05 27.48
CA LYS A 129 10.45 20.13 28.62
C LYS A 129 10.76 18.75 28.05
N LYS A 130 11.82 18.10 28.55
CA LYS A 130 12.06 16.68 28.27
C LYS A 130 10.81 15.96 28.78
N LEU A 131 9.89 15.65 27.86
CA LEU A 131 8.70 14.88 28.16
C LEU A 131 9.21 13.58 28.77
N GLY A 132 8.85 13.37 30.04
CA GLY A 132 9.25 12.20 30.80
C GLY A 132 8.97 10.93 30.00
N ILE A 133 9.88 9.98 30.16
CA ILE A 133 9.89 8.66 29.55
C ILE A 133 8.54 7.97 29.82
N ASN A 134 7.61 8.09 28.89
CA ASN A 134 6.67 7.06 28.43
C ASN A 134 5.58 7.70 27.56
N TRP A 135 5.99 8.41 26.52
CA TRP A 135 5.06 8.83 25.47
C TRP A 135 4.64 7.65 24.59
N LEU A 136 5.48 6.61 24.54
CA LEU A 136 5.15 5.32 23.93
C LEU A 136 4.25 4.51 24.86
N ASN A 137 3.27 3.84 24.27
CA ASN A 137 2.52 2.79 24.96
C ASN A 137 3.50 1.72 25.50
N PRO A 138 3.31 1.17 26.71
CA PRO A 138 4.16 0.10 27.26
C PRO A 138 4.39 -1.08 26.31
N GLU A 139 3.38 -1.45 25.54
CA GLU A 139 3.47 -2.50 24.52
C GLU A 139 4.41 -2.17 23.36
N ALA A 140 4.52 -0.90 23.00
CA ALA A 140 5.45 -0.39 21.99
C ALA A 140 6.87 -0.33 22.56
N LEU A 141 7.02 0.13 23.81
CA LEU A 141 8.29 0.16 24.51
C LEU A 141 8.91 -1.25 24.63
N GLN A 142 8.11 -2.24 25.07
CA GLN A 142 8.54 -3.64 25.13
C GLN A 142 8.99 -4.18 23.77
N ARG A 143 8.43 -3.67 22.67
CA ARG A 143 8.84 -4.10 21.33
C ARG A 143 10.20 -3.51 20.95
N LEU A 144 10.48 -2.26 21.30
CA LEU A 144 11.78 -1.62 21.10
C LEU A 144 12.88 -2.28 21.92
N GLU A 145 12.59 -2.72 23.15
CA GLU A 145 13.54 -3.42 24.03
C GLU A 145 14.01 -4.77 23.47
N LYS A 146 13.19 -5.43 22.64
CA LYS A 146 13.52 -6.75 22.06
C LYS A 146 14.62 -6.68 20.98
N GLY A 147 15.03 -5.47 20.59
CA GLY A 147 16.00 -5.25 19.53
C GLY A 147 15.46 -5.61 18.14
N PRO A 148 16.22 -5.26 17.09
CA PRO A 148 15.87 -5.59 15.71
C PRO A 148 16.13 -7.06 15.38
N THR A 149 15.29 -7.61 14.52
CA THR A 149 15.40 -8.96 13.94
C THR A 149 15.99 -8.89 12.52
N LYS A 150 16.43 -10.04 11.98
CA LYS A 150 16.88 -10.15 10.57
C LYS A 150 15.81 -9.72 9.56
N GLU A 151 14.54 -9.78 9.95
CA GLU A 151 13.41 -9.45 9.10
C GLU A 151 13.21 -7.94 8.97
N ASP A 152 13.58 -7.18 10.01
CA ASP A 152 13.38 -5.74 10.10
C ASP A 152 14.02 -5.04 8.91
N GLY A 153 15.35 -4.94 8.86
CA GLY A 153 16.06 -4.32 7.74
C GLY A 153 15.56 -2.92 7.35
N PRO A 154 16.22 -2.30 6.36
CA PRO A 154 15.80 -0.99 5.88
C PRO A 154 14.43 -1.08 5.18
N GLY A 155 13.72 0.03 5.21
CA GLY A 155 12.48 0.19 4.49
C GLY A 155 11.95 1.61 4.59
N HIS A 156 10.69 1.73 4.21
CA HIS A 156 10.01 3.01 4.12
C HIS A 156 8.63 2.88 4.77
N ILE A 157 8.25 3.90 5.54
CA ILE A 157 6.90 4.07 6.06
C ILE A 157 6.17 5.06 5.15
N TYR A 158 4.91 4.76 4.85
CA TYR A 158 4.05 5.58 4.02
C TYR A 158 2.79 5.92 4.76
N MET A 159 2.31 7.13 4.51
CA MET A 159 0.96 7.55 4.86
C MET A 159 0.23 7.92 3.57
N TYR A 160 -0.89 7.26 3.30
CA TYR A 160 -1.74 7.52 2.16
C TYR A 160 -3.09 8.10 2.62
N LYS A 161 -3.69 8.93 1.78
CA LYS A 161 -5.10 9.34 1.87
C LYS A 161 -5.87 8.83 0.66
N ILE A 162 -7.20 8.75 0.75
CA ILE A 162 -8.06 8.43 -0.39
C ILE A 162 -8.13 9.63 -1.33
N LYS A 163 -8.06 9.42 -2.64
CA LYS A 163 -8.09 10.51 -3.64
C LYS A 163 -9.44 11.24 -3.68
N ASN A 164 -10.53 10.48 -3.61
CA ASN A 164 -11.90 10.99 -3.62
C ASN A 164 -12.62 10.49 -2.35
N PRO A 165 -12.27 11.01 -1.17
CA PRO A 165 -12.82 10.52 0.09
C PRO A 165 -14.31 10.89 0.23
N THR A 166 -15.11 10.02 0.83
CA THR A 166 -16.42 10.45 1.37
C THR A 166 -16.20 11.37 2.59
N PRO A 167 -17.22 12.10 3.06
CA PRO A 167 -17.08 12.96 4.24
C PRO A 167 -16.53 12.24 5.48
N GLU A 168 -16.89 10.97 5.69
CA GLU A 168 -16.38 10.14 6.79
C GLU A 168 -14.90 9.74 6.62
N GLU A 169 -14.36 9.88 5.41
CA GLU A 169 -13.04 9.40 5.03
C GLU A 169 -11.99 10.52 4.89
N ILE A 170 -12.41 11.79 4.96
CA ILE A 170 -11.53 12.96 4.77
C ILE A 170 -10.32 12.90 5.70
N ASN A 171 -10.52 12.41 6.93
CA ASN A 171 -9.48 12.29 7.94
C ASN A 171 -9.00 10.84 8.14
N CYS A 172 -9.21 9.99 7.13
CA CYS A 172 -8.81 8.58 7.17
C CYS A 172 -7.52 8.37 6.39
N TYR A 173 -6.52 7.82 7.08
CA TYR A 173 -5.20 7.60 6.55
C TYR A 173 -4.84 6.12 6.62
N LYS A 174 -4.24 5.63 5.54
CA LYS A 174 -3.65 4.30 5.47
C LYS A 174 -2.17 4.42 5.75
N ILE A 175 -1.69 3.76 6.82
CA ILE A 175 -0.28 3.78 7.20
C ILE A 175 0.28 2.38 7.01
N GLY A 176 1.32 2.26 6.18
CA GLY A 176 1.93 0.96 5.89
C GLY A 176 3.40 1.07 5.52
N LEU A 177 4.08 -0.08 5.46
CA LEU A 177 5.50 -0.16 5.11
C LEU A 177 5.77 -0.67 3.69
N SER A 178 7.01 -0.48 3.22
CA SER A 178 7.61 -1.15 2.06
C SER A 178 9.11 -1.36 2.24
N LYS A 179 9.66 -2.36 1.52
CA LYS A 179 11.12 -2.45 1.29
C LYS A 179 11.61 -1.46 0.24
N ASN A 180 10.76 -1.15 -0.74
CA ASN A 180 11.08 -0.31 -1.91
C ASN A 180 10.38 1.04 -1.80
N LEU A 181 10.93 2.07 -2.43
CA LEU A 181 10.29 3.36 -2.65
C LEU A 181 8.94 3.22 -3.43
N PRO A 182 8.01 4.19 -3.35
CA PRO A 182 6.70 4.12 -4.04
C PRO A 182 6.78 3.99 -5.56
N ASP A 183 7.77 4.64 -6.16
CA ASP A 183 8.07 4.62 -7.60
C ASP A 183 8.66 3.27 -8.03
N LYS A 184 9.42 2.61 -7.14
CA LYS A 184 10.11 1.34 -7.38
C LYS A 184 9.32 0.09 -6.91
N ARG A 185 8.13 0.25 -6.34
CA ARG A 185 7.27 -0.89 -6.02
C ARG A 185 6.65 -1.44 -7.31
N ILE A 186 7.18 -2.57 -7.75
CA ILE A 186 6.72 -3.35 -8.92
C ILE A 186 5.42 -4.15 -8.60
N HIS A 187 4.91 -4.06 -7.37
CA HIS A 187 3.78 -4.89 -6.96
C HIS A 187 2.47 -4.37 -7.53
N ALA A 188 1.68 -5.27 -8.12
CA ALA A 188 0.31 -4.99 -8.59
C ALA A 188 -0.54 -4.26 -7.53
N GLN A 189 -0.27 -4.54 -6.24
CA GLN A 189 -0.89 -3.84 -5.12
C GLN A 189 -0.65 -2.33 -5.14
N GLU A 190 0.54 -1.84 -5.52
CA GLU A 190 0.78 -0.39 -5.61
C GLU A 190 0.16 0.25 -6.82
N VAL A 191 0.13 -0.47 -7.95
CA VAL A 191 -0.59 0.03 -9.13
C VAL A 191 -2.07 0.20 -8.78
N ALA A 192 -2.65 -0.76 -8.06
CA ALA A 192 -4.01 -0.65 -7.52
C ALA A 192 -4.13 0.48 -6.49
N ASN A 193 -3.19 0.57 -5.53
CA ASN A 193 -3.17 1.62 -4.51
C ASN A 193 -3.09 3.00 -5.15
N LYS A 194 -2.24 3.23 -6.16
CA LYS A 194 -2.09 4.53 -6.83
C LYS A 194 -3.35 4.97 -7.57
N LYS A 195 -4.25 4.06 -7.95
CA LYS A 195 -5.54 4.40 -8.54
C LYS A 195 -6.51 4.99 -7.49
N ILE A 196 -6.45 4.48 -6.26
CA ILE A 196 -7.42 4.78 -5.19
C ILE A 196 -6.88 5.82 -4.21
N TYR A 197 -5.58 5.80 -3.95
CA TYR A 197 -4.91 6.51 -2.89
C TYR A 197 -3.85 7.48 -3.43
N GLU A 198 -3.60 8.52 -2.66
CA GLU A 198 -2.55 9.51 -2.86
C GLU A 198 -1.55 9.40 -1.71
N ALA A 199 -0.26 9.29 -2.03
CA ALA A 199 0.79 9.31 -1.02
C ALA A 199 0.90 10.72 -0.44
N VAL A 200 0.70 10.85 0.86
CA VAL A 200 0.81 12.12 1.57
C VAL A 200 2.27 12.39 1.93
N ILE A 201 2.96 11.35 2.40
CA ILE A 201 4.33 11.46 2.92
C ILE A 201 4.98 10.07 3.00
N THR A 202 6.31 10.07 2.89
CA THR A 202 7.18 8.89 2.95
C THR A 202 8.33 9.16 3.91
N TRP A 203 8.71 8.17 4.70
CA TRP A 203 9.89 8.22 5.55
C TRP A 203 10.77 6.99 5.36
N GLU A 204 12.08 7.17 5.37
CA GLU A 204 13.04 6.09 5.47
C GLU A 204 13.19 5.61 6.93
N THR A 205 13.35 4.31 7.14
CA THR A 205 13.58 3.71 8.46
C THR A 205 14.54 2.51 8.38
N PRO A 206 15.48 2.35 9.34
CA PRO A 206 16.44 1.25 9.35
C PRO A 206 15.86 -0.10 9.81
N TYR A 207 14.70 -0.11 10.47
CA TYR A 207 14.08 -1.32 11.03
C TYR A 207 12.57 -1.32 10.74
N ARG A 208 12.19 -1.66 9.51
CA ARG A 208 10.85 -1.34 9.01
C ARG A 208 9.70 -2.00 9.79
N TYR A 209 9.82 -3.29 10.15
CA TYR A 209 8.71 -4.00 10.80
C TYR A 209 8.56 -3.58 12.26
N LEU A 210 9.67 -3.39 12.96
CA LEU A 210 9.73 -2.81 14.29
C LEU A 210 9.09 -1.43 14.30
N THR A 211 9.47 -0.57 13.36
CA THR A 211 8.94 0.80 13.25
C THR A 211 7.43 0.79 12.99
N GLU A 212 6.96 0.05 11.99
CA GLU A 212 5.54 -0.04 11.66
C GLU A 212 4.72 -0.57 12.85
N THR A 213 5.17 -1.67 13.46
CA THR A 213 4.48 -2.28 14.60
C THR A 213 4.35 -1.30 15.76
N THR A 214 5.41 -0.55 16.06
CA THR A 214 5.42 0.46 17.12
C THR A 214 4.48 1.61 16.80
N ILE A 215 4.45 2.10 15.54
CA ILE A 215 3.49 3.12 15.08
C ILE A 215 2.06 2.60 15.23
N HIS A 216 1.76 1.42 14.70
CA HIS A 216 0.42 0.83 14.73
C HIS A 216 -0.08 0.56 16.16
N ARG A 217 0.82 0.25 17.11
CA ARG A 217 0.50 0.13 18.54
C ARG A 217 0.22 1.48 19.17
N GLN A 218 0.99 2.51 18.83
CA GLN A 218 0.77 3.86 19.34
C GLN A 218 -0.56 4.44 18.82
N LEU A 219 -0.92 4.12 17.59
CA LEU A 219 -2.15 4.58 16.94
C LEU A 219 -3.36 3.65 17.17
N LYS A 220 -3.28 2.72 18.14
CA LYS A 220 -4.29 1.67 18.33
C LYS A 220 -5.69 2.22 18.59
N SER A 221 -5.82 3.33 19.31
CA SER A 221 -7.11 3.95 19.60
C SER A 221 -7.72 4.69 18.42
N GLN A 222 -6.91 5.08 17.42
CA GLN A 222 -7.37 5.74 16.20
C GLN A 222 -7.68 4.74 15.06
N ARG A 223 -7.49 3.44 15.30
CA ARG A 223 -7.76 2.40 14.28
C ARG A 223 -9.22 2.41 13.86
N THR A 224 -9.44 2.47 12.56
CA THR A 224 -10.77 2.40 11.96
C THR A 224 -10.91 1.08 11.23
N PRO A 225 -11.68 0.11 11.76
CA PRO A 225 -11.91 -1.15 11.06
C PRO A 225 -12.65 -0.88 9.76
N ARG A 226 -12.21 -1.49 8.66
CA ARG A 226 -12.89 -1.43 7.37
C ARG A 226 -13.34 -2.83 6.94
N SER A 227 -14.55 -2.92 6.41
CA SER A 227 -15.17 -4.16 5.93
C SER A 227 -14.56 -4.64 4.60
N TYR A 228 -14.04 -3.72 3.79
CA TYR A 228 -13.28 -4.00 2.58
C TYR A 228 -11.80 -3.73 2.84
N GLY A 229 -10.97 -4.76 2.74
CA GLY A 229 -9.55 -4.70 3.13
C GLY A 229 -8.63 -5.27 2.06
N ASP A 230 -7.74 -4.43 1.56
CA ASP A 230 -6.68 -4.68 0.59
C ASP A 230 -5.42 -5.36 1.20
N GLY A 231 -5.63 -6.21 2.21
CA GLY A 231 -4.59 -6.96 2.90
C GLY A 231 -4.41 -6.58 4.37
N LYS A 232 -3.19 -6.75 4.89
CA LYS A 232 -2.82 -6.52 6.30
C LYS A 232 -2.65 -5.04 6.69
N THR A 233 -2.95 -4.11 5.80
CA THR A 233 -2.75 -2.69 6.05
C THR A 233 -3.86 -2.11 6.91
N GLU A 234 -3.48 -1.39 7.95
CA GLU A 234 -4.40 -0.79 8.91
C GLU A 234 -4.76 0.65 8.51
N TRP A 235 -5.98 1.05 8.86
CA TRP A 235 -6.52 2.38 8.62
C TRP A 235 -6.71 3.11 9.93
N PHE A 236 -6.46 4.42 9.91
CA PHE A 236 -6.49 5.27 11.09
C PHE A 236 -7.28 6.54 10.79
N THR A 237 -8.17 6.94 11.68
CA THR A 237 -8.93 8.20 11.55
C THR A 237 -8.47 9.19 12.60
N GLY A 238 -8.09 10.39 12.16
CA GLY A 238 -7.58 11.41 13.07
C GLY A 238 -6.91 12.57 12.34
N ASP A 239 -6.30 13.44 13.13
CA ASP A 239 -5.57 14.60 12.63
C ASP A 239 -4.24 14.19 11.97
N ARG A 240 -3.95 14.81 10.82
CA ARG A 240 -2.77 14.51 10.00
C ARG A 240 -1.48 14.82 10.75
N ASP A 241 -1.42 15.98 11.38
CA ASP A 241 -0.19 16.48 12.01
C ASP A 241 0.14 15.65 13.24
N THR A 242 -0.90 15.22 13.97
CA THR A 242 -0.79 14.26 15.07
C THR A 242 -0.16 12.93 14.61
N PHE A 243 -0.58 12.39 13.46
CA PHE A 243 0.03 11.17 12.92
C PHE A 243 1.47 11.37 12.48
N ILE A 244 1.78 12.49 11.81
CA ILE A 244 3.15 12.84 11.40
C ILE A 244 4.06 12.94 12.63
N ASP A 245 3.59 13.60 13.69
CA ASP A 245 4.33 13.76 14.94
C ASP A 245 4.64 12.41 15.61
N ILE A 246 3.64 11.53 15.68
CA ILE A 246 3.81 10.18 16.24
C ILE A 246 4.82 9.38 15.41
N ILE A 247 4.67 9.33 14.09
CA ILE A 247 5.56 8.60 13.19
C ILE A 247 7.00 9.10 13.32
N ASN A 248 7.20 10.42 13.26
CA ASN A 248 8.52 11.04 13.40
C ASN A 248 9.16 10.73 14.76
N ARG A 249 8.38 10.72 15.85
CA ARG A 249 8.90 10.35 17.16
C ARG A 249 9.29 8.86 17.20
N VAL A 250 8.47 7.94 16.68
CA VAL A 250 8.81 6.51 16.64
C VAL A 250 10.10 6.28 15.85
N ILE A 251 10.22 6.89 14.66
CA ILE A 251 11.42 6.76 13.82
C ILE A 251 12.67 7.26 14.57
N ARG A 252 12.58 8.38 15.29
CA ARG A 252 13.69 8.89 16.11
C ARG A 252 14.08 7.93 17.23
N GLU A 253 13.12 7.36 17.95
CA GLU A 253 13.43 6.39 19.01
C GLU A 253 14.10 5.14 18.43
N VAL A 254 13.56 4.59 17.35
CA VAL A 254 14.14 3.43 16.65
C VAL A 254 15.57 3.73 16.16
N ASN A 255 15.80 4.94 15.64
CA ASN A 255 17.13 5.39 15.23
C ASN A 255 18.08 5.60 16.41
N GLY A 256 17.59 6.13 17.54
CA GLY A 256 18.38 6.29 18.76
C GLY A 256 18.77 4.95 19.39
N GLN A 257 17.89 3.95 19.29
CA GLN A 257 18.22 2.59 19.71
C GLN A 257 19.28 1.97 18.80
N LYS A 258 19.29 2.26 17.50
CA LYS A 258 20.28 1.73 16.54
C LYS A 258 21.73 1.93 16.99
N SER A 259 22.07 3.06 17.62
CA SER A 259 23.45 3.26 18.12
C SER A 259 23.79 2.32 19.27
N VAL A 260 22.83 2.02 20.15
CA VAL A 260 23.04 1.11 21.29
C VAL A 260 23.28 -0.33 20.85
N TRP A 261 22.70 -0.76 19.71
CA TRP A 261 22.79 -2.14 19.23
C TRP A 261 23.99 -2.41 18.30
N LEU A 262 24.69 -1.37 17.86
CA LEU A 262 25.83 -1.49 16.94
C LEU A 262 27.20 -1.35 17.63
N ASP A 263 27.20 -1.01 18.91
CA ASP A 263 28.36 -1.02 19.82
C ASP A 263 28.49 -2.40 20.51
#